data_AF-A0A1V9ZK53-F1
#
_entry.id   AF-A0A1V9ZK53-F1
#
_cell.length_a   1.000
_cell.length_b   1.000
_cell.length_c   1.000
_cell.angle_alpha   90.00
_cell.angle_beta   90.00
_cell.angle_gamma   90.00
#
_symmetry.space_group_name_H-M   'P 1'
#
loop_
_entity.id
_entity.type
_entity.pdbx_description
1 polymer ?
#
loop_
_entity_poly.entity_id
_entity_poly.type
_entity_poly.pdbx_seq_one_letter_code
_entity_poly.pdbx_strand_id
1 'polypeptide(L)'
;MQHSCKYVYKACSQPRSVKKNGRLHNLCVYHRAKANAVQKIYASKRRTQKEQRAESFDVVEVERALADPHLLQLALAWDADPSPLA
;
A
#
# COMPACT_ATOMS: atom_id res chain seq x y z
N MET A 1 12.70 2.52 -33.71
CA MET A 1 11.43 1.77 -33.49
C MET A 1 11.05 1.73 -32.01
N GLN A 2 10.58 2.83 -31.43
CA GLN A 2 10.33 2.94 -29.98
C GLN A 2 8.85 3.16 -29.64
N HIS A 3 7.89 2.61 -30.39
CA HIS A 3 6.46 2.84 -30.11
C HIS A 3 5.69 1.60 -29.66
N SER A 4 6.31 0.42 -29.63
CA SER A 4 5.68 -0.83 -29.21
C SER A 4 5.67 -1.03 -27.68
N CYS A 5 4.69 -1.80 -27.23
CA CYS A 5 4.46 -2.17 -25.84
C CYS A 5 5.63 -2.95 -25.23
N LYS A 6 6.10 -2.52 -24.05
CA LYS A 6 7.19 -3.15 -23.29
C LYS A 6 6.68 -4.20 -22.31
N TYR A 7 5.74 -5.05 -22.73
CA TYR A 7 5.22 -6.11 -21.86
C TYR A 7 6.27 -7.23 -21.73
N VAL A 8 6.66 -7.54 -20.49
CA VAL A 8 7.84 -8.38 -20.21
C VAL A 8 7.56 -9.86 -20.44
N TYR A 9 6.35 -10.34 -20.16
CA TYR A 9 6.03 -11.76 -20.24
C TYR A 9 5.82 -12.27 -21.66
N LYS A 10 5.25 -11.43 -22.55
CA LYS A 10 4.96 -11.81 -23.94
C LYS A 10 5.23 -10.62 -24.87
N ALA A 11 5.88 -10.89 -26.00
CA ALA A 11 6.07 -9.89 -27.04
C ALA A 11 4.72 -9.30 -27.48
N CYS A 12 4.64 -7.98 -27.51
CA CYS A 12 3.42 -7.25 -27.83
C CYS A 12 3.72 -6.19 -28.89
N SER A 13 3.14 -6.35 -30.08
CA SER A 13 3.29 -5.42 -31.21
C SER A 13 2.39 -4.19 -31.10
N GLN A 14 1.46 -4.16 -30.14
CA GLN A 14 0.54 -3.04 -29.96
C GLN A 14 1.27 -1.76 -29.54
N PRO A 15 0.82 -0.59 -30.00
CA PRO A 15 1.45 0.67 -29.66
C PRO A 15 1.28 1.01 -28.18
N ARG A 16 2.24 1.76 -27.63
CA ARG A 16 2.16 2.29 -26.27
C ARG A 16 1.05 3.33 -26.19
N SER A 17 0.27 3.25 -25.11
CA SER A 17 -0.77 4.23 -24.83
C SER A 17 -0.17 5.58 -24.45
N VAL A 18 -0.90 6.67 -24.72
CA VAL A 18 -0.47 8.04 -24.42
C VAL A 18 -1.08 8.48 -23.08
N LYS A 19 -0.27 9.10 -22.21
CA LYS A 19 -0.73 9.77 -20.98
C LYS A 19 -1.44 11.07 -21.34
N LYS A 20 -2.26 11.61 -20.41
CA LYS A 20 -2.87 12.95 -20.56
C LYS A 20 -1.84 14.07 -20.83
N ASN A 21 -0.60 13.91 -20.37
CA ASN A 21 0.50 14.85 -20.59
C ASN A 21 1.27 14.63 -21.91
N GLY A 22 0.74 13.83 -22.84
CA GLY A 22 1.35 13.54 -24.14
C GLY A 22 2.51 12.52 -24.11
N ARG A 23 3.02 12.13 -22.93
CA ARG A 23 4.10 11.12 -22.85
C ARG A 23 3.56 9.71 -23.03
N LEU A 24 4.33 8.84 -23.68
CA LEU A 24 3.97 7.43 -23.80
C LEU A 24 4.06 6.71 -22.45
N HIS A 25 3.10 5.84 -22.19
CA HIS A 25 3.23 4.79 -21.19
C HIS A 25 4.25 3.74 -21.65
N ASN A 26 4.60 2.81 -20.75
CA ASN A 26 5.41 1.64 -21.10
C ASN A 26 4.60 0.55 -21.80
N LEU A 27 3.28 0.50 -21.56
CA LEU A 27 2.40 -0.57 -22.02
C LEU A 27 1.30 -0.04 -22.96
N CYS A 28 0.78 -0.91 -23.82
CA CYS A 28 -0.42 -0.66 -24.61
C CYS A 28 -1.67 -0.57 -23.72
N VAL A 29 -2.78 -0.10 -24.28
CA VAL A 29 -4.06 0.07 -23.57
C VAL A 29 -4.50 -1.21 -22.86
N TYR A 30 -4.45 -2.33 -23.58
CA TYR A 30 -4.82 -3.65 -23.04
C TYR A 30 -3.98 -4.06 -21.82
N HIS A 31 -2.65 -4.03 -21.95
CA HIS A 31 -1.77 -4.42 -20.85
C HIS A 31 -1.82 -3.44 -19.66
N ARG A 32 -2.12 -2.15 -19.90
CA ARG A 32 -2.39 -1.20 -18.81
C ARG A 32 -3.66 -1.54 -18.04
N ALA A 33 -4.75 -1.84 -18.75
CA ALA A 33 -6.01 -2.24 -18.11
C ALA A 33 -5.83 -3.51 -17.28
N LYS A 34 -5.13 -4.51 -17.82
CA LYS A 34 -4.79 -5.75 -17.11
C LYS A 34 -3.95 -5.49 -15.86
N ALA A 35 -2.89 -4.69 -15.97
CA ALA A 35 -2.05 -4.33 -14.83
C ALA A 35 -2.85 -3.61 -13.74
N ASN A 36 -3.72 -2.67 -14.11
CA ASN A 36 -4.59 -1.97 -13.17
C ASN A 36 -5.57 -2.94 -12.47
N ALA A 37 -6.12 -3.92 -13.19
CA ALA A 37 -6.99 -4.93 -12.59
C ALA A 37 -6.24 -5.76 -11.52
N VAL A 38 -5.02 -6.23 -11.85
CA VAL A 38 -4.17 -6.96 -10.89
C VAL A 38 -3.82 -6.10 -9.68
N GLN A 39 -3.48 -4.84 -9.90
CA GLN A 39 -3.21 -3.88 -8.80
C GLN A 39 -4.42 -3.69 -7.89
N LYS A 40 -5.63 -3.59 -8.44
CA LYS A 40 -6.87 -3.48 -7.65
C LYS A 40 -7.09 -4.71 -6.78
N ILE A 41 -6.92 -5.91 -7.35
CA ILE A 41 -7.04 -7.18 -6.61
C ILE A 41 -6.04 -7.23 -5.46
N TYR A 42 -4.77 -6.90 -5.74
CA TYR A 42 -3.72 -6.88 -4.72
C TYR A 42 -4.01 -5.86 -3.60
N ALA A 43 -4.44 -4.65 -3.97
CA ALA A 43 -4.81 -3.61 -3.01
C ALA A 43 -6.00 -4.04 -2.14
N SER A 44 -7.02 -4.68 -2.71
CA SER A 44 -8.16 -5.22 -1.95
C SER A 44 -7.70 -6.29 -0.97
N LYS A 45 -6.91 -7.26 -1.42
CA LYS A 45 -6.38 -8.33 -0.55
C LYS A 45 -5.55 -7.77 0.60
N ARG A 46 -4.72 -6.75 0.33
CA ARG A 46 -3.91 -6.09 1.36
C ARG A 46 -4.75 -5.32 2.39
N ARG A 47 -5.88 -4.74 1.99
CA ARG A 47 -6.81 -4.06 2.92
C ARG A 47 -7.45 -5.06 3.87
N THR A 48 -8.02 -6.15 3.33
CA THR A 48 -8.63 -7.21 4.13
C THR A 48 -7.64 -7.85 5.09
N GLN A 49 -6.39 -8.08 4.67
CA GLN A 49 -5.35 -8.59 5.57
C GLN A 49 -4.97 -7.61 6.69
N LYS A 50 -4.99 -6.30 6.40
CA LYS A 50 -4.72 -5.27 7.41
C LYS A 50 -5.88 -5.18 8.41
N GLU A 51 -7.11 -5.27 7.93
CA GLU A 51 -8.33 -5.32 8.77
C GLU A 51 -8.29 -6.57 9.67
N GLN A 52 -8.06 -7.75 9.10
CA GLN A 52 -7.92 -9.00 9.88
C GLN A 52 -6.80 -8.92 10.93
N ARG A 53 -5.67 -8.29 10.60
CA ARG A 53 -4.57 -8.11 11.56
C ARG A 53 -4.85 -7.06 12.63
N ALA A 54 -5.68 -6.06 12.32
CA ALA A 54 -6.13 -5.08 13.29
C ALA A 54 -7.20 -5.66 14.22
N GLU A 55 -8.02 -6.59 13.73
CA GLU A 55 -9.02 -7.33 14.51
C GLU A 55 -8.41 -8.46 15.35
N SER A 56 -7.31 -9.08 14.90
CA SER A 56 -6.52 -10.00 15.71
C SER A 56 -5.70 -9.20 16.73
N PHE A 57 -6.36 -8.69 17.77
CA PHE A 57 -5.67 -8.26 18.98
C PHE A 57 -5.28 -9.51 19.77
N ASP A 58 -3.98 -9.82 19.83
CA ASP A 58 -3.47 -10.90 20.67
C ASP A 58 -3.69 -10.54 22.15
N VAL A 59 -4.70 -11.16 22.76
CA VAL A 59 -5.14 -10.89 24.14
C VAL A 59 -3.98 -11.04 25.14
N VAL A 60 -3.06 -11.97 24.88
CA VAL A 60 -1.86 -12.22 25.71
C VAL A 60 -0.87 -11.05 25.65
N GLU A 61 -0.74 -10.38 24.50
CA GLU A 61 0.14 -9.22 24.35
C GLU A 61 -0.46 -7.97 24.98
N VAL A 62 -1.79 -7.82 24.92
CA VAL A 62 -2.53 -6.76 25.62
C VAL A 62 -2.41 -6.90 27.14
N GLU A 63 -2.65 -8.09 27.69
CA GLU A 63 -2.52 -8.34 29.13
C GLU A 63 -1.09 -8.09 29.62
N ARG A 64 -0.09 -8.52 28.86
CA ARG A 64 1.32 -8.29 29.19
C ARG A 64 1.70 -6.81 29.12
N ALA A 65 1.21 -6.07 28.13
CA ALA A 65 1.48 -4.64 27.98
C ALA A 65 0.81 -3.80 29.08
N LEU A 66 -0.38 -4.21 29.54
CA LEU A 66 -1.08 -3.57 30.67
C LEU A 66 -0.45 -3.92 32.02
N ALA A 67 0.16 -5.09 32.15
CA ALA A 67 0.82 -5.53 33.38
C ALA A 67 2.27 -5.00 33.53
N ASP A 68 2.86 -4.44 32.47
CA ASP A 68 4.21 -3.86 32.51
C ASP A 68 4.15 -2.37 32.94
N PRO A 69 4.61 -2.03 34.17
CA PRO A 69 4.57 -0.67 34.68
C PRO A 69 5.38 0.32 33.83
N HIS A 70 6.42 -0.16 33.16
CA HIS A 70 7.30 0.66 32.35
C HIS A 70 6.63 1.07 31.02
N LEU A 71 5.82 0.17 30.43
CA LEU A 71 5.05 0.48 29.22
C LEU A 71 3.90 1.46 29.50
N LEU A 72 3.24 1.34 30.67
CA LEU A 72 2.23 2.32 31.09
C LEU A 72 2.83 3.72 31.26
N GLN A 73 4.04 3.81 31.84
CA GLN A 73 4.72 5.10 32.02
C GLN A 73 5.17 5.73 30.70
N LEU A 74 5.55 4.91 29.70
CA LEU A 74 5.92 5.40 28.36
C LEU A 74 4.69 5.86 27.55
N ALA A 75 3.55 5.17 27.65
CA ALA A 75 2.31 5.55 26.99
C ALA A 75 1.79 6.91 27.50
N LEU A 76 1.78 7.11 28.82
CA LEU A 76 1.41 8.40 29.44
C LEU A 76 2.35 9.54 29.03
N ALA A 77 3.62 9.24 28.71
CA ALA A 77 4.57 10.22 28.22
C ALA A 77 4.35 10.62 26.75
N TRP A 78 3.64 9.81 25.95
CA TRP A 78 3.23 10.17 24.58
C TRP A 78 1.97 11.05 24.56
N ASP A 79 1.07 10.84 25.51
CA ASP A 79 -0.14 11.68 25.69
C ASP A 79 0.19 13.04 26.35
N ALA A 80 1.42 13.22 26.83
CA ALA A 80 1.94 14.52 27.21
C ALA A 80 2.24 15.33 25.94
N ASP A 81 1.21 16.02 25.45
CA ASP A 81 1.29 17.04 24.40
C ASP A 81 2.50 17.94 24.69
N PRO A 82 3.54 18.01 23.83
CA PRO A 82 4.57 19.01 23.98
C PRO A 82 3.92 20.36 23.71
N SER A 83 3.44 20.96 24.80
CA SER A 83 2.83 22.29 24.89
C SER A 83 3.42 23.23 23.83
N PRO A 84 2.58 23.93 23.04
CA PRO A 84 3.09 24.85 22.05
C PRO A 84 3.73 26.03 22.79
N LEU A 85 5.06 25.98 22.95
CA LEU A 85 5.82 27.17 23.30
C LEU A 85 5.86 28.08 22.07
N ALA A 86 5.00 29.11 22.15
CA ALA A 86 5.11 30.46 21.61
C ALA A 86 5.38 30.63 20.11
#